data_AF-A0A554VA26-F1
#
_entry.id   AF-A0A554VA26-F1
#
_cell.length_a   1.000
_cell.length_b   1.000
_cell.length_c   1.000
_cell.angle_alpha   90.00
_cell.angle_beta   90.00
_cell.angle_gamma   90.00
#
_symmetry.space_group_name_H-M   'P 1'
#
loop_
_entity.id
_entity.type
_entity.pdbx_description
1 polymer ?
#
loop_
_entity_poly.entity_id
_entity_poly.type
_entity_poly.pdbx_seq_one_letter_code
_entity_poly.pdbx_strand_id
1 'polypeptide(L)'
;MELIVFEKDSYYKLMEETMVLMYKVIHEKHQQIQSATEEEHDFLTTEQALKLMGLKSKKRLYILRDEKLIDYYQHGRRKLYSKKSIIAYLNGQKIV
;
A
#
# COMPACT_ATOMS: atom_id res chain seq x y z
N MET A 1 10.53 26.81 -39.84
CA MET A 1 10.24 27.18 -38.44
C MET A 1 8.79 27.60 -38.41
N GLU A 2 7.95 26.87 -37.69
CA GLU A 2 6.52 27.16 -37.58
C GLU A 2 6.28 28.05 -36.36
N LEU A 3 5.56 29.16 -36.56
CA LEU A 3 5.23 30.11 -35.50
C LEU A 3 3.72 30.04 -35.25
N ILE A 4 3.35 29.68 -34.03
CA ILE A 4 1.94 29.70 -33.60
C ILE A 4 1.74 30.96 -32.77
N VAL A 5 0.83 31.83 -33.22
CA VAL A 5 0.53 33.10 -32.56
C VAL A 5 -0.86 33.00 -31.94
N PHE A 6 -0.95 33.32 -30.66
CA PHE A 6 -2.20 33.33 -29.91
C PHE A 6 -2.55 34.76 -29.48
N GLU A 7 -3.84 35.07 -29.46
CA GLU A 7 -4.33 36.19 -28.68
C GLU A 7 -4.12 35.90 -27.19
N LYS A 8 -3.85 36.95 -26.42
CA LYS A 8 -3.50 36.84 -24.99
C LYS A 8 -4.53 36.02 -24.20
N ASP A 9 -5.81 36.24 -24.44
CA ASP A 9 -6.87 35.54 -23.72
C ASP A 9 -6.98 34.06 -24.12
N SER A 10 -6.75 33.75 -25.40
CA SER A 10 -6.71 32.36 -25.90
C SER A 10 -5.52 31.59 -25.31
N TYR A 11 -4.38 32.25 -25.11
CA TYR A 11 -3.24 31.64 -24.42
C TYR A 11 -3.58 31.25 -22.99
N TYR A 12 -4.22 32.15 -22.22
CA TYR A 12 -4.59 31.84 -20.83
C TYR A 12 -5.64 30.74 -20.73
N LYS A 13 -6.64 30.72 -21.63
CA LYS A 13 -7.63 29.63 -21.69
C LYS A 13 -6.97 28.28 -21.96
N LEU A 14 -6.04 28.22 -22.92
CA LEU A 14 -5.31 26.98 -23.22
C LEU A 14 -4.49 26.49 -22.02
N MET A 15 -3.85 27.43 -21.29
CA MET A 15 -3.10 27.09 -20.07
C MET A 15 -4.01 26.52 -18.98
N GLU A 16 -5.20 27.10 -18.79
CA GLU A 16 -6.18 26.61 -17.83
C GLU A 16 -6.65 25.19 -18.18
N GLU A 17 -7.04 24.96 -19.45
CA GLU A 17 -7.45 23.63 -19.94
C GLU A 17 -6.34 22.59 -19.79
N THR A 18 -5.09 22.99 -20.08
CA THR A 18 -3.92 22.10 -19.92
C THR A 18 -3.70 21.72 -18.46
N MET A 19 -3.84 22.68 -17.54
CA MET A 19 -3.72 22.41 -16.10
C MET A 19 -4.82 21.46 -15.62
N VAL A 20 -6.07 21.65 -16.07
CA VAL A 20 -7.19 20.76 -15.75
C VAL A 20 -6.91 19.34 -16.22
N LEU A 21 -6.42 19.18 -17.45
CA LEU A 21 -6.03 17.87 -17.99
C LEU A 21 -4.93 17.22 -17.15
N MET A 22 -3.90 17.99 -16.79
CA MET A 22 -2.80 17.51 -15.95
C MET A 22 -3.29 17.03 -14.58
N TYR A 23 -4.14 17.81 -13.90
CA TYR A 23 -4.73 17.42 -12.62
C TYR A 23 -5.53 16.12 -12.75
N LYS A 24 -6.31 15.97 -13.81
CA LYS A 24 -7.07 14.75 -14.08
C LYS A 24 -6.16 13.53 -14.22
N VAL A 25 -5.09 13.65 -15.00
CA VAL A 25 -4.11 12.55 -15.19
C VAL A 25 -3.43 12.18 -13.88
N ILE A 26 -3.01 13.17 -13.08
CA ILE A 26 -2.40 12.93 -11.77
C ILE A 26 -3.39 12.22 -10.84
N HIS A 27 -4.63 12.68 -10.81
CA HIS A 27 -5.67 12.11 -9.96
C HIS A 27 -5.99 10.65 -10.36
N GLU A 28 -6.17 10.38 -11.65
CA GLU A 28 -6.40 9.03 -12.17
C GLU A 28 -5.22 8.10 -11.89
N LYS A 29 -3.97 8.59 -12.03
CA LYS A 29 -2.78 7.82 -11.66
C LYS A 29 -2.72 7.53 -10.16
N HIS A 30 -3.07 8.50 -9.33
CA HIS A 30 -3.11 8.30 -7.89
C HIS A 30 -4.19 7.29 -7.49
N GLN A 31 -5.38 7.35 -8.11
CA GLN A 31 -6.43 6.36 -7.91
C GLN A 31 -6.05 4.96 -8.40
N GLN A 32 -5.38 4.84 -9.55
CA GLN A 32 -4.86 3.55 -10.05
C GLN A 32 -3.82 2.96 -9.10
N ILE A 33 -2.93 3.79 -8.55
CA ILE A 33 -1.99 3.36 -7.53
C ILE A 33 -2.75 2.91 -6.30
N GLN A 34 -3.66 3.73 -5.76
CA GLN A 34 -4.45 3.39 -4.56
C GLN A 34 -5.26 2.10 -4.74
N SER A 35 -5.93 1.90 -5.87
CA SER A 35 -6.69 0.68 -6.17
C SER A 35 -5.78 -0.54 -6.40
N ALA A 36 -4.58 -0.37 -6.95
CA ALA A 36 -3.55 -1.41 -6.93
C ALA A 36 -2.98 -1.64 -5.52
N THR A 37 -3.00 -0.63 -4.64
CA THR A 37 -2.58 -0.75 -3.22
C THR A 37 -3.70 -1.27 -2.31
N GLU A 38 -4.96 -1.38 -2.77
CA GLU A 38 -6.03 -2.03 -2.01
C GLU A 38 -5.78 -3.54 -1.86
N GLU A 39 -4.94 -4.15 -2.71
CA GLU A 39 -4.40 -5.49 -2.49
C GLU A 39 -3.30 -5.53 -1.40
N GLU A 40 -2.75 -4.38 -0.98
CA GLU A 40 -1.55 -4.24 -0.14
C GLU A 40 -1.77 -3.44 1.16
N HIS A 41 -2.87 -3.70 1.89
CA HIS A 41 -2.77 -3.64 3.36
C HIS A 41 -1.97 -4.85 3.86
N ASP A 42 -0.70 -4.88 3.48
CA ASP A 42 0.20 -6.02 3.67
C ASP A 42 0.77 -6.09 5.08
N PHE A 43 0.38 -5.14 5.95
CA PHE A 43 0.82 -5.03 7.32
C PHE A 43 -0.36 -5.04 8.30
N LEU A 44 -0.33 -6.01 9.22
CA LEU A 44 -1.32 -6.25 10.25
C LEU A 44 -0.83 -5.71 11.60
N THR A 45 -1.75 -5.16 12.39
CA THR A 45 -1.47 -4.92 13.80
C THR A 45 -1.29 -6.24 14.55
N THR A 46 -0.77 -6.17 15.78
CA THR A 46 -0.63 -7.37 16.64
C THR A 46 -1.96 -8.10 16.83
N GLU A 47 -3.07 -7.38 17.01
CA GLU A 47 -4.39 -7.96 17.21
C GLU A 47 -4.93 -8.64 15.94
N GLN A 48 -4.74 -7.98 14.79
CA GLN A 48 -5.11 -8.54 13.49
C GLN A 48 -4.31 -9.80 13.17
N ALA A 49 -3.00 -9.80 13.43
CA ALA A 49 -2.13 -10.97 13.24
C ALA A 49 -2.57 -12.14 14.14
N LEU A 50 -2.86 -11.90 15.42
CA LEU A 50 -3.38 -12.93 16.33
C LEU A 50 -4.69 -13.55 15.83
N LYS A 51 -5.62 -12.71 15.38
CA LYS A 51 -6.90 -13.14 14.82
C LYS A 51 -6.70 -13.99 13.57
N LEU A 52 -5.83 -13.55 12.65
CA LEU A 52 -5.53 -14.28 11.41
C LEU A 52 -4.91 -15.65 11.67
N MET A 53 -4.04 -15.76 12.67
CA MET A 53 -3.37 -17.01 13.04
C MET A 53 -4.18 -17.91 13.98
N GLY A 54 -5.36 -17.46 14.44
CA GLY A 54 -6.16 -18.19 15.43
C GLY A 54 -5.47 -18.31 16.82
N LEU A 55 -4.57 -17.39 17.15
CA LEU A 55 -3.77 -17.43 18.39
C LEU A 55 -4.42 -16.60 19.50
N LYS A 56 -4.51 -17.18 20.70
CA LYS A 56 -5.05 -16.48 21.90
C LYS A 56 -4.04 -15.59 22.62
N SER A 57 -2.73 -15.77 22.38
CA SER A 57 -1.67 -15.11 23.14
C SER A 57 -0.57 -14.54 22.24
N LYS A 58 -0.09 -13.34 22.59
CA LYS A 58 1.05 -12.67 21.98
C LYS A 58 2.35 -13.47 22.09
N LYS A 59 2.48 -14.35 23.10
CA LYS A 59 3.71 -15.13 23.33
C LYS A 59 4.06 -15.97 22.10
N ARG A 60 3.08 -16.66 21.51
CA ARG A 60 3.33 -17.50 20.32
C ARG A 60 3.70 -16.65 19.11
N LEU A 61 3.01 -15.51 18.91
CA LEU A 61 3.35 -14.57 17.83
C LEU A 61 4.79 -14.05 17.95
N TYR A 62 5.23 -13.71 19.16
CA TYR A 62 6.59 -13.23 19.40
C TYR A 62 7.63 -14.33 19.19
N ILE A 63 7.36 -15.57 19.60
CA ILE A 63 8.24 -16.71 19.31
C ILE A 63 8.44 -16.87 17.80
N LEU A 64 7.35 -16.89 17.02
CA LEU A 64 7.43 -17.06 15.56
C LEU A 64 8.20 -15.94 14.87
N ARG A 65 8.03 -14.71 15.37
CA ARG A 65 8.80 -13.55 14.94
C ARG A 65 10.28 -13.66 15.28
N ASP A 66 10.59 -14.07 16.51
CA ASP A 66 11.96 -14.19 17.02
C ASP A 66 12.72 -15.34 16.32
N GLU A 67 11.99 -16.40 15.96
CA GLU A 67 12.45 -17.51 15.11
C GLU A 67 12.54 -17.15 13.61
N LYS A 68 12.20 -15.90 13.22
CA LYS A 68 12.19 -15.40 11.84
C LYS A 68 11.28 -16.20 10.90
N LEU A 69 10.24 -16.83 11.43
CA LEU A 69 9.23 -17.56 10.66
C LEU A 69 8.15 -16.64 10.09
N ILE A 70 8.00 -15.44 10.66
CA ILE A 70 7.12 -14.38 10.17
C ILE A 70 7.82 -13.03 10.23
N ASP A 71 7.55 -12.19 9.23
CA ASP A 71 8.15 -10.86 9.11
C ASP A 71 7.37 -9.81 9.88
N TYR A 72 8.09 -8.86 10.46
CA TYR A 72 7.51 -7.75 11.18
C TYR A 72 8.33 -6.47 11.00
N TYR A 73 7.65 -5.35 11.13
CA TYR A 73 8.22 -4.01 11.20
C TYR A 73 7.90 -3.39 12.55
N GLN A 74 8.87 -2.68 13.14
CA GLN A 74 8.68 -1.96 14.39
C GLN A 74 9.07 -0.50 14.21
N HIS A 75 8.13 0.38 14.54
CA HIS A 75 8.36 1.81 14.62
C HIS A 75 8.01 2.29 16.03
N GLY A 76 9.04 2.59 16.82
CA GLY A 76 8.91 2.89 18.24
C GLY A 76 8.23 1.74 19.01
N ARG A 77 7.05 2.03 19.58
CA ARG A 77 6.24 1.04 20.34
C ARG A 77 5.29 0.22 19.46
N ARG A 78 5.04 0.66 18.22
CA ARG A 78 4.09 0.00 17.32
C ARG A 78 4.79 -1.13 16.57
N LYS A 79 4.14 -2.30 16.55
CA LYS A 79 4.57 -3.47 15.77
C LYS A 79 3.53 -3.80 14.72
N LEU A 80 3.99 -3.94 13.49
CA LEU A 80 3.21 -4.35 12.33
C LEU A 80 3.80 -5.65 11.79
N TYR A 81 2.96 -6.56 11.32
CA TYR A 81 3.35 -7.88 10.84
C TYR A 81 2.97 -8.04 9.38
N SER A 82 3.85 -8.61 8.56
CA SER A 82 3.52 -8.86 7.16
C SER A 82 2.42 -9.92 7.07
N LYS A 83 1.28 -9.56 6.48
CA LYS A 83 0.17 -10.46 6.19
C LYS A 83 0.63 -11.59 5.28
N LYS A 84 1.35 -11.26 4.21
CA LYS A 84 1.93 -12.21 3.26
C LYS A 84 2.81 -13.26 3.95
N SER A 85 3.72 -12.81 4.82
CA SER A 85 4.61 -13.70 5.57
C SER A 85 3.86 -14.66 6.50
N ILE A 86 2.85 -14.16 7.22
CA ILE A 86 1.97 -14.98 8.07
C ILE A 86 1.21 -16.02 7.24
N ILE A 87 0.64 -15.64 6.09
CA ILE A 87 -0.09 -16.57 5.21
C ILE A 87 0.86 -17.65 4.67
N ALA A 88 2.07 -17.27 4.24
CA ALA A 88 3.08 -18.20 3.75
C ALA A 88 3.44 -19.24 4.83
N TYR A 89 3.66 -18.79 6.07
CA TYR A 89 3.89 -19.67 7.22
C TYR A 89 2.71 -20.63 7.45
N LEU A 90 1.47 -20.13 7.47
CA LEU A 90 0.28 -20.97 7.68
C LEU A 90 0.09 -22.01 6.57
N ASN A 91 0.38 -21.65 5.32
CA ASN A 91 0.29 -22.56 4.19
C ASN A 91 1.41 -23.61 4.21
N GLY A 92 2.63 -23.25 4.62
CA GLY A 92 3.74 -24.19 4.81
C GLY A 92 3.47 -25.24 5.90
N GLN A 93 2.57 -24.98 6.83
CA GLN A 93 2.12 -25.95 7.84
C GLN A 93 0.98 -26.86 7.37
N LYS A 94 0.30 -26.51 6.26
CA LYS A 94 -0.78 -27.30 5.68
C LYS A 94 -0.29 -28.41 4.75
N ILE A 95 0.95 -28.88 4.90
CA ILE A 95 1.41 -30.08 4.19
C ILE A 95 0.59 -31.26 4.70
N VAL A 96 -0.39 -31.66 3.88
CA VAL A 96 -1.15 -32.92 3.89
C VAL A 96 -0.80 -33.64 2.60
#